data_AF-A0A7C6UUX4-F1
#
_entry.id   AF-A0A7C6UUX4-F1
#
_cell.length_a   1.000
_cell.length_b   1.000
_cell.length_c   1.000
_cell.angle_alpha   90.00
_cell.angle_beta   90.00
_cell.angle_gamma   90.00
#
_symmetry.space_group_name_H-M   'P 1'
#
loop_
_entity.id
_entity.type
_entity.pdbx_description
1 polymer ?
#
loop_
_entity_poly.entity_id
_entity_poly.type
_entity_poly.pdbx_seq_one_letter_code
_entity_poly.pdbx_strand_id
1 'polypeptide(L)'
;MKSKYWVFALLVVALVGISLVGCKSWERTIKDWESSVSGLNRTITVYSNNGDIIKTYQGKIDIETNEYGNKVKFDVDGKRIIIYNAIVIVDED
;
A
#
# COMPACT_ATOMS: atom_id res chain seq x y z
N MET A 1 -23.12 39.41 -17.57
CA MET A 1 -22.59 39.26 -16.18
C MET A 1 -23.11 38.00 -15.47
N LYS A 2 -24.39 37.62 -15.61
CA LYS A 2 -24.98 36.41 -14.98
C LYS A 2 -24.35 35.07 -15.39
N SER A 3 -23.85 34.93 -16.64
CA SER A 3 -23.25 33.69 -17.15
C SER A 3 -21.92 33.31 -16.50
N LYS A 4 -21.15 34.30 -16.00
CA LYS A 4 -19.83 34.06 -15.38
C LYS A 4 -19.95 33.48 -13.97
N TYR A 5 -21.01 33.86 -13.24
CA TYR A 5 -21.28 33.36 -11.89
C TYR A 5 -21.71 31.89 -11.89
N TRP A 6 -22.38 31.42 -12.95
CA TRP A 6 -22.79 30.01 -13.04
C TRP A 6 -21.61 29.08 -13.34
N VAL A 7 -20.66 29.51 -14.18
CA VAL A 7 -19.39 28.80 -14.39
C VAL A 7 -18.58 28.77 -13.09
N PHE A 8 -18.54 29.88 -12.36
CA PHE A 8 -17.88 29.95 -11.06
C PHE A 8 -18.57 29.04 -10.02
N ALA A 9 -19.89 29.00 -9.99
CA ALA A 9 -20.65 28.10 -9.12
C ALA A 9 -20.41 26.61 -9.46
N LEU A 10 -20.34 26.26 -10.74
CA LEU A 10 -19.98 24.90 -11.19
C LEU A 10 -18.57 24.49 -10.74
N LEU A 11 -17.60 25.40 -10.82
CA LEU A 11 -16.24 25.17 -10.34
C LEU A 11 -16.18 24.93 -8.83
N VAL A 12 -16.93 25.72 -8.05
CA VAL A 12 -17.01 25.54 -6.59
C VAL A 12 -17.67 24.22 -6.22
N VAL A 13 -18.75 23.84 -6.91
CA VAL A 13 -19.43 22.55 -6.70
C VAL A 13 -18.54 21.36 -7.07
N ALA A 14 -17.72 21.47 -8.12
CA ALA A 14 -16.75 20.45 -8.49
C ALA A 14 -15.64 20.28 -7.43
N LEU A 15 -15.09 21.39 -6.92
CA LEU A 15 -14.09 21.39 -5.84
C LEU A 15 -14.62 20.79 -4.53
N VAL A 16 -15.86 21.11 -4.17
CA VAL A 16 -16.54 20.52 -3.00
C VAL A 16 -16.93 19.06 -3.26
N GLY A 17 -17.26 18.71 -4.50
CA GLY A 17 -17.51 17.32 -4.90
C GLY A 17 -16.27 16.44 -4.72
N ILE A 18 -15.09 16.95 -5.11
CA ILE A 18 -13.80 16.24 -4.94
C ILE A 18 -13.44 16.08 -3.45
N SER A 19 -13.77 17.06 -2.60
CA SER A 19 -13.50 16.94 -1.15
C SER A 19 -14.43 15.96 -0.43
N LEU A 20 -15.57 15.60 -1.03
CA LEU A 20 -16.54 14.63 -0.50
C LEU A 20 -16.34 13.20 -1.04
N VAL A 21 -15.61 13.02 -2.14
CA VAL A 21 -15.17 11.69 -2.62
C VAL A 21 -14.01 11.25 -1.73
N GLY A 22 -14.33 10.43 -0.72
CA GLY A 22 -13.40 10.01 0.32
C GLY A 22 -11.97 9.71 -0.16
N CYS A 23 -11.03 10.47 0.36
CA CYS A 23 -9.60 10.47 0.04
C CYS A 23 -8.89 9.12 0.20
N LYS A 24 -9.53 8.09 0.80
CA LYS A 24 -8.92 6.78 1.06
C LYS A 24 -8.49 6.02 -0.20
N SER A 25 -9.15 6.25 -1.35
CA SER A 25 -8.68 5.65 -2.61
C SER A 25 -7.42 6.34 -3.11
N TRP A 26 -7.37 7.66 -2.98
CA TRP A 26 -6.23 8.48 -3.39
C TRP A 26 -5.01 8.25 -2.50
N GLU A 27 -5.22 8.16 -1.19
CA GLU A 27 -4.19 7.79 -0.21
C GLU A 27 -3.57 6.42 -0.54
N ARG A 28 -4.38 5.42 -0.92
CA ARG A 28 -3.88 4.11 -1.36
C ARG A 28 -3.04 4.21 -2.63
N THR A 29 -3.51 4.95 -3.64
CA THR A 29 -2.73 5.15 -4.87
C THR A 29 -1.38 5.82 -4.62
N ILE A 30 -1.32 6.81 -3.72
CA ILE A 30 -0.05 7.44 -3.33
C ILE A 30 0.87 6.42 -2.65
N LYS A 31 0.34 5.61 -1.72
CA LYS A 31 1.11 4.58 -1.03
C LYS A 31 1.65 3.51 -1.98
N ASP A 32 0.84 3.05 -2.93
CA ASP A 32 1.27 2.08 -3.95
C ASP A 32 2.43 2.63 -4.77
N TRP A 33 2.35 3.90 -5.15
CA TRP A 33 3.42 4.60 -5.86
C TRP A 33 4.69 4.70 -5.00
N GLU A 34 4.57 5.12 -3.74
CA GLU A 34 5.71 5.23 -2.82
C GLU A 34 6.39 3.88 -2.56
N SER A 35 5.60 2.80 -2.39
CA SER A 35 6.10 1.43 -2.24
C SER A 35 6.97 1.04 -3.44
N SER A 36 6.49 1.29 -4.66
CA SER A 36 7.22 0.91 -5.88
C SER A 36 8.54 1.66 -6.08
N VAL A 37 8.63 2.89 -5.57
CA VAL A 37 9.80 3.76 -5.76
C VAL A 37 10.87 3.52 -4.70
N SER A 38 10.46 3.28 -3.45
CA SER A 38 11.41 3.27 -2.33
C SER A 38 11.13 2.23 -1.24
N GLY A 39 10.06 1.44 -1.37
CA GLY A 39 9.52 0.59 -0.32
C GLY A 39 8.74 1.38 0.73
N LEU A 40 8.03 0.69 1.62
CA LEU A 40 7.36 1.27 2.79
C LEU A 40 7.92 0.66 4.07
N ASN A 41 7.80 1.37 5.19
CA ASN A 41 8.13 0.80 6.49
C ASN A 41 7.13 -0.30 6.81
N ARG A 42 7.62 -1.54 6.85
CA ARG A 42 6.80 -2.73 7.05
C ARG A 42 7.44 -3.66 8.06
N THR A 43 6.57 -4.33 8.82
CA THR A 43 6.93 -5.48 9.64
C THR A 43 6.34 -6.73 9.00
N ILE A 44 7.21 -7.64 8.57
CA ILE A 44 6.82 -8.92 7.96
C ILE A 44 7.00 -10.01 9.00
N THR A 45 5.91 -10.66 9.39
CA THR A 45 5.93 -11.81 10.30
C THR A 45 5.54 -13.08 9.57
N VAL A 46 6.43 -14.08 9.65
CA VAL A 46 6.27 -15.40 9.03
C VAL A 46 5.85 -16.39 10.10
N TYR A 47 4.76 -17.09 9.84
CA TYR A 47 4.18 -18.05 10.77
C TYR A 47 4.28 -19.48 10.26
N SER A 48 4.39 -20.42 11.19
CA SER A 48 4.18 -21.84 10.92
C SER A 48 2.69 -22.12 10.72
N ASN A 49 2.38 -23.31 10.19
CA ASN A 49 0.99 -23.75 10.03
C ASN A 49 0.26 -23.91 11.37
N ASN A 50 0.99 -23.98 12.49
CA ASN A 50 0.42 -24.05 13.83
C ASN A 50 0.16 -22.66 14.46
N GLY A 51 0.53 -21.57 13.76
CA GLY A 51 0.41 -20.21 14.26
C GLY A 51 1.62 -19.70 15.05
N ASP A 52 2.68 -20.50 15.17
CA ASP A 52 3.93 -20.07 15.82
C ASP A 52 4.72 -19.12 14.92
N ILE A 53 5.31 -18.08 15.51
CA ILE A 53 6.20 -17.17 14.78
C ILE A 53 7.50 -17.93 14.43
N ILE A 54 7.80 -18.00 13.14
CA ILE A 54 9.07 -18.52 12.64
C ILE A 54 10.11 -17.40 12.58
N LYS A 55 9.71 -16.22 12.07
CA LYS A 55 10.64 -15.11 11.86
C LYS A 55 9.91 -13.78 11.65
N THR A 56 10.55 -12.70 12.06
CA THR A 56 10.11 -11.32 11.80
C THR A 56 11.19 -10.54 11.06
N TYR A 57 10.78 -9.69 10.14
CA TYR A 57 11.62 -8.73 9.43
C TYR A 57 11.01 -7.34 9.57
N GLN A 58 11.86 -6.32 9.68
CA GLN A 58 11.41 -4.94 9.77
C GLN A 58 12.32 -4.06 8.93
N GLY A 59 11.73 -3.11 8.21
CA GLY A 59 12.49 -2.12 7.45
C GLY A 59 11.67 -1.49 6.34
N LYS A 60 12.35 -0.73 5.48
CA LYS A 60 11.76 -0.18 4.28
C LYS A 60 11.76 -1.24 3.18
N ILE A 61 10.61 -1.86 2.96
CA ILE A 61 10.46 -3.07 2.17
C ILE A 61 9.48 -2.81 1.04
N ASP A 62 9.84 -3.19 -0.19
CA ASP A 62 8.89 -3.41 -1.28
C ASP A 62 8.59 -4.90 -1.38
N ILE A 63 7.31 -5.24 -1.43
CA ILE A 63 6.84 -6.63 -1.36
C ILE A 63 6.23 -7.05 -2.70
N GLU A 64 6.71 -8.19 -3.20
CA GLU A 64 6.16 -8.82 -4.39
C GLU A 64 5.53 -10.17 -4.05
N THR A 65 4.28 -10.36 -4.46
CA THR A 65 3.57 -11.64 -4.41
C THR A 65 3.39 -12.18 -5.83
N ASN A 66 3.29 -13.50 -5.98
CA ASN A 66 2.86 -14.07 -7.26
C ASN A 66 1.34 -14.22 -7.35
N GLU A 67 0.84 -14.42 -8.57
CA GLU A 67 -0.60 -14.60 -8.84
C GLU A 67 -1.24 -15.75 -8.06
N TYR A 68 -0.46 -16.78 -7.73
CA TYR A 68 -0.93 -17.95 -6.97
C TYR A 68 -0.89 -17.76 -5.45
N GLY A 69 -0.40 -16.62 -4.95
CA GLY A 69 -0.33 -16.31 -3.51
C GLY A 69 0.60 -17.21 -2.69
N ASN A 70 1.38 -18.07 -3.33
CA ASN A 70 2.19 -19.09 -2.67
C ASN A 70 3.67 -18.71 -2.58
N LYS A 71 4.04 -17.55 -3.10
CA LYS A 71 5.40 -17.01 -3.06
C LYS A 71 5.37 -15.53 -2.69
N VAL A 72 6.16 -15.18 -1.68
CA VAL A 72 6.42 -13.80 -1.26
C VAL A 72 7.92 -13.53 -1.43
N LYS A 73 8.27 -12.38 -2.04
CA LYS A 73 9.65 -11.95 -2.26
C LYS A 73 9.81 -10.50 -1.82
N PHE A 74 10.89 -10.21 -1.11
CA PHE A 74 11.24 -8.85 -0.72
C PHE A 74 12.74 -8.73 -0.43
N ASP A 75 13.25 -7.51 -0.47
CA ASP A 75 14.63 -7.18 -0.11
C ASP A 75 14.65 -6.42 1.22
N VAL A 76 15.54 -6.81 2.14
CA VAL A 76 15.74 -6.15 3.44
C VAL A 76 17.21 -6.30 3.85
N ASP A 77 17.81 -5.23 4.37
CA ASP A 77 19.21 -5.19 4.82
C ASP A 77 20.22 -5.74 3.79
N GLY A 78 20.01 -5.42 2.51
CA GLY A 78 20.86 -5.88 1.41
C GLY A 78 20.74 -7.37 1.08
N LYS A 79 19.75 -8.07 1.64
CA LYS A 79 19.47 -9.49 1.36
C LYS A 79 18.10 -9.66 0.72
N ARG A 80 18.04 -10.55 -0.26
CA ARG A 80 16.77 -11.00 -0.85
C ARG A 80 16.20 -12.17 -0.07
N ILE A 81 14.97 -12.03 0.38
CA ILE A 81 14.19 -13.06 1.06
C ILE A 81 13.12 -13.57 0.10
N ILE A 82 13.03 -14.89 -0.03
CA ILE A 82 12.00 -15.57 -0.83
C ILE A 82 11.37 -16.64 0.04
N ILE A 83 10.06 -16.58 0.19
CA ILE A 83 9.28 -17.48 1.05
C ILE A 83 8.27 -18.20 0.17
N TYR A 84 8.20 -19.53 0.31
CA TYR A 84 7.26 -20.39 -0.39
C TYR A 84 6.31 -21.06 0.60
N ASN A 85 5.01 -21.03 0.28
CA ASN A 85 3.96 -21.77 0.99
C ASN A 85 3.94 -21.56 2.51
N ALA A 86 4.15 -20.32 2.97
CA ALA A 86 4.07 -19.96 4.38
C ALA A 86 3.03 -18.86 4.62
N ILE A 87 2.50 -18.80 5.84
CA ILE A 87 1.63 -17.71 6.27
C ILE A 87 2.51 -16.49 6.54
N VAL A 88 2.20 -15.37 5.88
CA VAL A 88 2.94 -14.11 6.00
C VAL A 88 1.95 -13.00 6.28
N ILE A 89 2.15 -12.28 7.38
CA ILE A 89 1.42 -11.06 7.71
C ILE A 89 2.37 -9.88 7.52
N VAL A 90 1.86 -8.83 6.89
CA VAL A 90 2.60 -7.62 6.56
C VAL A 90 1.85 -6.44 7.17
N ASP A 91 2.43 -5.89 8.22
CA ASP A 91 1.92 -4.68 8.84
C ASP A 91 2.67 -3.48 8.25
N GLU A 92 1.94 -2.46 7.82
CA GLU A 92 2.50 -1.17 7.38
C GLU A 92 2.33 -0.15 8.50
N ASP A 93 3.40 0.57 8.83
CA ASP A 93 3.38 1.68 9.82
C ASP A 93 2.86 2.99 9.21
#